data_AF-A0A9P0NSD7-F1
#
_entry.id   AF-A0A9P0NSD7-F1
#
_cell.length_a   1.000
_cell.length_b   1.000
_cell.length_c   1.000
_cell.angle_alpha   90.00
_cell.angle_beta   90.00
_cell.angle_gamma   90.00
#
_symmetry.space_group_name_H-M   'P 1'
#
loop_
_entity.id
_entity.type
_entity.pdbx_description
1 polymer ?
#
loop_
_entity_poly.entity_id
_entity_poly.type
_entity_poly.pdbx_seq_one_letter_code
_entity_poly.pdbx_strand_id
1 'polypeptide(L)'
;MLLSEGLNIGDLLPLIPPTRPNSGTQPSKSPLVEVFRKPVVIPALKEKATEELSNRWNEFVASYDPLERPELLKNTPTFFEFLCISLITLVSLVKDCRKGFRVIKNDAYSKIKYTFFAALRETEKRQVNVKTFLLSILKSLDPRNVIVLIFRYFYFFCIYLPIRIPIIIYAEIKAFFTCLTLGYCPYPYTFVGIMYTYVPLIYNSTKEIFYILLILVSAPKTILQDILLQKESLQTITLCGRKSVAWSDPVKIETIKTISKQTAVSETEVMLSAISMCLAKYFTQSNQNIPCDLPVTMRNVCSNYIFATGPNIKPEDHVSGILCLNLPIPDPEKDVSLLENLLEIKNKFNSALEKQGLSHLLTMLQTKFGILTMFLPSTILSVYLKYLSRKYAVVVTEVTSRYPNVFQKTLWGQEVTSVIYWRPPQANTSISLCLNEYADYVKLGVMCDAQLIPHHPFLVRGFPEFIQDLGKAAIVP
;
A
#
# COMPACT_ATOMS: atom_id res chain seq x y z
N MET A 1 9.91 16.43 -15.18
CA MET A 1 10.19 15.83 -16.50
C MET A 1 11.00 14.53 -16.38
N LEU A 2 11.99 14.41 -15.49
CA LEU A 2 12.75 13.14 -15.31
C LEU A 2 12.00 12.07 -14.48
N LEU A 3 11.24 12.45 -13.44
CA LEU A 3 10.44 11.50 -12.64
C LEU A 3 9.18 10.97 -13.37
N SER A 4 8.79 11.58 -14.50
CA SER A 4 7.62 11.15 -15.28
C SER A 4 7.90 9.95 -16.19
N GLU A 5 9.17 9.56 -16.35
CA GLU A 5 9.60 8.43 -17.19
C GLU A 5 9.80 7.12 -16.39
N GLY A 6 9.42 7.09 -15.11
CA GLY A 6 9.54 5.89 -14.26
C GLY A 6 10.92 5.69 -13.61
N LEU A 7 11.79 6.70 -13.67
CA LEU A 7 13.02 6.76 -12.88
C LEU A 7 12.69 7.02 -11.41
N ASN A 8 13.16 6.16 -10.51
CA ASN A 8 13.06 6.34 -9.07
C ASN A 8 14.25 7.15 -8.50
N ILE A 9 14.10 7.65 -7.28
CA ILE A 9 15.19 8.38 -6.60
C ILE A 9 16.44 7.51 -6.48
N GLY A 10 16.28 6.23 -6.15
CA GLY A 10 17.39 5.28 -6.07
C GLY A 10 18.14 5.13 -7.39
N ASP A 11 17.44 5.24 -8.53
CA ASP A 11 18.06 5.13 -9.86
C ASP A 11 18.91 6.36 -10.22
N LEU A 12 18.65 7.50 -9.57
CA LEU A 12 19.42 8.74 -9.74
C LEU A 12 20.67 8.78 -8.84
N LEU A 13 20.71 7.94 -7.81
CA LEU A 13 21.84 7.87 -6.89
C LEU A 13 22.82 6.81 -7.40
N PRO A 14 24.13 7.09 -7.39
CA PRO A 14 25.15 6.11 -7.79
C PRO A 14 25.38 5.09 -6.67
N LEU A 15 24.32 4.40 -6.24
CA LEU A 15 24.33 3.42 -5.16
C LEU A 15 24.17 2.01 -5.73
N ILE A 16 24.91 1.08 -5.15
CA ILE A 16 24.66 -0.34 -5.35
C ILE A 16 23.35 -0.63 -4.65
N PRO A 17 22.31 -1.08 -5.36
CA PRO A 17 21.03 -1.35 -4.73
C PRO A 17 21.21 -2.42 -3.65
N PRO A 18 20.51 -2.29 -2.51
CA PRO A 18 20.60 -3.28 -1.45
C PRO A 18 20.27 -4.66 -2.05
N THR A 19 21.22 -5.60 -1.95
CA THR A 19 20.98 -7.00 -2.29
C THR A 19 19.74 -7.45 -1.53
N ARG A 20 18.68 -7.88 -2.24
CA ARG A 20 17.41 -8.34 -1.65
C ARG A 20 17.72 -9.21 -0.43
N PRO A 21 17.51 -8.74 0.80
CA PRO A 21 17.70 -9.59 1.95
C PRO A 21 16.61 -10.66 1.97
N ASN A 22 16.93 -11.83 2.54
CA ASN A 22 16.00 -12.94 2.74
C ASN A 22 14.66 -12.44 3.31
N SER A 23 13.59 -13.12 2.92
CA SER A 23 12.16 -12.85 3.12
C SER A 23 11.68 -12.78 4.59
N GLY A 24 12.45 -12.20 5.51
CA GLY A 24 12.02 -11.75 6.82
C GLY A 24 11.70 -10.27 6.76
N THR A 25 10.50 -9.91 6.32
CA THR A 25 9.99 -8.54 6.44
C THR A 25 9.84 -8.24 7.93
N GLN A 26 10.83 -7.62 8.58
CA GLN A 26 10.58 -7.02 9.89
C GLN A 26 9.56 -5.90 9.65
N PRO A 27 8.35 -5.96 10.23
CA PRO A 27 7.41 -4.86 10.11
C PRO A 27 8.07 -3.63 10.73
N SER A 28 8.08 -2.52 9.98
CA SER A 28 8.52 -1.24 10.50
C SER A 28 7.60 -0.88 11.68
N LYS A 29 8.14 -0.87 12.90
CA LYS A 29 7.39 -0.65 14.16
C LYS A 29 6.92 0.80 14.35
N SER A 30 6.98 1.65 13.32
CA SER A 30 6.55 3.03 13.44
C SER A 30 5.02 3.08 13.59
N PRO A 31 4.50 3.73 14.65
CA PRO A 31 3.06 3.85 14.88
C PRO A 31 2.37 4.60 13.73
N LEU A 32 3.09 5.42 12.95
CA LEU A 32 2.57 6.11 11.77
C LEU A 32 2.29 5.15 10.58
N VAL A 33 2.86 3.95 10.58
CA VAL A 33 2.62 2.93 9.54
C VAL A 33 1.50 1.98 9.96
N GLU A 34 1.34 1.75 11.27
CA GLU A 34 0.40 0.78 11.85
C GLU A 34 -0.95 1.37 12.29
N VAL A 35 -1.23 2.64 11.95
CA VAL A 35 -2.53 3.31 12.24
C VAL A 35 -3.73 2.47 11.78
N PHE A 36 -3.54 1.61 10.77
CA PHE A 36 -4.58 0.76 10.22
C PHE A 36 -4.17 -0.72 10.14
N ARG A 37 -5.12 -1.60 10.43
CA ARG A 37 -4.96 -3.05 10.21
C ARG A 37 -4.95 -3.34 8.72
N LYS A 38 -3.76 -3.57 8.16
CA LYS A 38 -3.59 -3.93 6.74
C LYS A 38 -4.49 -5.13 6.39
N PRO A 39 -5.22 -5.10 5.25
CA PRO A 39 -6.05 -6.23 4.84
C PRO A 39 -5.14 -7.41 4.51
N VAL A 40 -5.29 -8.51 5.24
CA VAL A 40 -4.49 -9.73 5.05
C VAL A 40 -5.33 -10.77 4.33
N VAL A 41 -6.64 -10.78 4.58
CA VAL A 41 -7.52 -11.83 4.07
C VAL A 41 -7.92 -11.58 2.62
N ILE A 42 -8.20 -10.33 2.23
CA ILE A 42 -8.49 -9.97 0.83
C ILE A 42 -7.40 -10.44 -0.15
N PRO A 43 -6.11 -10.13 0.05
CA PRO A 43 -5.07 -10.58 -0.88
C PRO A 43 -4.92 -12.11 -0.90
N ALA A 44 -5.03 -12.77 0.25
CA ALA A 44 -4.98 -14.23 0.32
C ALA A 44 -6.14 -14.90 -0.43
N LEU A 45 -7.37 -14.38 -0.28
CA LEU A 45 -8.53 -14.86 -1.03
C LEU A 45 -8.35 -14.64 -2.53
N LYS A 46 -7.84 -13.47 -2.94
CA LYS A 46 -7.56 -13.16 -4.34
C LYS A 46 -6.53 -14.11 -4.93
N GLU A 47 -5.41 -14.33 -4.25
CA GLU A 47 -4.34 -15.21 -4.71
C GLU A 47 -4.87 -16.63 -4.93
N LYS A 48 -5.53 -17.19 -3.92
CA LYS A 48 -6.10 -18.53 -4.00
C LYS A 48 -7.19 -18.66 -5.07
N ALA A 49 -8.08 -17.67 -5.18
CA ALA A 49 -9.10 -17.66 -6.23
C ALA A 49 -8.49 -17.55 -7.64
N THR A 50 -7.40 -16.79 -7.78
CA THR A 50 -6.70 -16.64 -9.05
C THR A 50 -5.99 -17.92 -9.45
N GLU A 51 -5.35 -18.60 -8.50
CA GLU A 51 -4.68 -19.89 -8.73
C GLU A 51 -5.67 -20.96 -9.20
N GLU A 52 -6.77 -21.16 -8.47
CA GLU A 52 -7.82 -22.11 -8.85
C GLU A 52 -8.47 -21.79 -10.19
N LEU A 53 -8.79 -20.51 -10.43
CA LEU A 53 -9.36 -20.09 -11.70
C LEU A 53 -8.38 -20.32 -12.85
N SER A 54 -7.09 -20.05 -12.63
CA SER A 54 -6.05 -20.29 -13.62
C SER A 54 -5.88 -21.77 -13.92
N ASN A 55 -5.89 -22.63 -12.89
CA ASN A 55 -5.79 -24.07 -13.05
C ASN A 55 -6.97 -24.63 -13.84
N ARG A 56 -8.20 -24.26 -13.47
CA ARG A 56 -9.42 -24.65 -14.20
C ARG A 56 -9.45 -24.11 -15.62
N TRP A 57 -8.99 -22.88 -15.83
CA TRP A 57 -8.91 -22.29 -17.16
C TRP A 57 -7.90 -23.05 -18.04
N ASN A 58 -6.75 -23.42 -17.50
CA ASN A 58 -5.75 -24.20 -18.24
C ASN A 58 -6.27 -25.60 -18.58
N GLU A 59 -6.93 -26.29 -17.65
CA GLU A 59 -7.58 -27.58 -17.92
C GLU A 59 -8.68 -27.46 -19.00
N PHE A 60 -9.46 -26.37 -18.95
CA PHE A 60 -10.48 -26.07 -19.95
C PHE A 60 -9.88 -25.81 -21.34
N VAL A 61 -8.81 -25.02 -21.43
CA VAL A 61 -8.08 -24.77 -22.68
C VAL A 61 -7.48 -26.06 -23.23
N ALA A 62 -6.81 -26.86 -22.40
CA ALA A 62 -6.25 -28.16 -22.81
C ALA A 62 -7.30 -29.14 -23.32
N SER A 63 -8.51 -29.07 -22.79
CA SER A 63 -9.61 -29.96 -23.19
C SER A 63 -10.26 -29.55 -24.52
N TYR A 64 -10.40 -28.25 -24.77
CA TYR A 64 -11.29 -27.73 -25.83
C TYR A 64 -10.61 -26.81 -26.86
N ASP A 65 -9.35 -26.41 -26.68
CA ASP A 65 -8.65 -25.58 -27.67
C ASP A 65 -8.21 -26.44 -28.87
N PRO A 66 -8.65 -26.13 -30.11
CA PRO A 66 -8.24 -26.87 -31.29
C PRO A 66 -6.73 -26.78 -31.59
N LEU A 67 -6.05 -25.76 -31.04
CA LEU A 67 -4.60 -25.59 -31.18
C LEU A 67 -3.81 -26.56 -30.28
N GLU A 68 -4.33 -26.87 -29.08
CA GLU A 68 -3.71 -27.82 -28.16
C GLU A 68 -4.15 -29.26 -28.47
N ARG A 69 -5.41 -29.44 -28.90
CA ARG A 69 -5.95 -30.73 -29.33
C ARG A 69 -6.35 -30.69 -30.82
N PRO A 70 -5.42 -31.02 -31.74
CA PRO A 70 -5.67 -30.92 -33.19
C PRO A 70 -6.71 -31.92 -33.72
N GLU A 71 -7.13 -32.90 -32.92
CA GLU A 71 -8.23 -33.82 -33.25
C GLU A 71 -9.56 -33.08 -33.45
N LEU A 72 -9.76 -31.96 -32.73
CA LEU A 72 -10.96 -31.13 -32.83
C LEU A 72 -11.03 -30.34 -34.15
N LEU A 73 -9.89 -30.18 -34.85
CA LEU A 73 -9.86 -29.58 -36.19
C LEU A 73 -10.20 -30.60 -37.29
N LYS A 74 -9.94 -31.89 -37.04
CA LYS A 74 -10.14 -32.97 -38.02
C LYS A 74 -11.59 -33.44 -38.07
N ASN A 75 -12.30 -33.38 -36.94
CA ASN A 75 -13.72 -33.75 -36.84
C ASN A 75 -14.61 -32.50 -36.77
N THR A 76 -15.85 -32.58 -37.25
CA THR A 76 -16.84 -31.52 -37.00
C THR A 76 -17.17 -31.48 -35.50
N PRO A 77 -16.97 -30.35 -34.80
CA PRO A 77 -17.24 -30.27 -33.37
C PRO A 77 -18.74 -30.42 -33.10
N THR A 78 -19.07 -30.93 -31.91
CA THR A 78 -20.43 -30.86 -31.38
C THR A 78 -20.79 -29.41 -31.02
N PHE A 79 -22.08 -29.10 -30.91
CA PHE A 79 -22.54 -27.77 -30.53
C PHE A 79 -21.91 -27.27 -29.21
N PHE A 80 -21.75 -28.16 -28.22
CA PHE A 80 -21.12 -27.82 -26.95
C PHE A 80 -19.62 -27.50 -27.12
N GLU A 81 -18.88 -28.33 -27.85
CA GLU A 81 -17.47 -28.09 -28.17
C GLU A 81 -17.31 -26.77 -28.95
N PHE A 82 -18.20 -26.48 -29.90
CA PHE A 82 -18.22 -25.21 -30.62
C PHE A 82 -18.40 -24.01 -29.67
N LEU A 83 -19.30 -24.10 -28.69
CA LEU A 83 -19.46 -23.06 -27.66
C LEU A 83 -18.20 -22.88 -26.82
N CYS A 84 -17.54 -23.98 -26.44
CA CYS A 84 -16.28 -23.93 -25.70
C CYS A 84 -15.16 -23.27 -26.53
N ILE A 85 -14.98 -23.67 -27.79
CA ILE A 85 -14.00 -23.07 -28.70
C ILE A 85 -14.30 -21.58 -28.91
N SER A 86 -15.58 -21.21 -29.07
CA SER A 86 -16.03 -19.81 -29.19
C SER A 86 -15.66 -19.00 -27.95
N LEU A 87 -15.88 -19.53 -26.74
CA LEU A 87 -15.47 -18.89 -25.48
C LEU A 87 -13.95 -18.66 -25.43
N ILE A 88 -13.15 -19.65 -25.83
CA ILE A 88 -11.68 -19.53 -25.83
C ILE A 88 -11.23 -18.49 -26.88
N THR A 89 -11.88 -18.44 -28.06
CA THR A 89 -11.60 -17.39 -29.07
C THR A 89 -11.91 -16.00 -28.54
N LEU A 90 -13.02 -15.81 -27.83
CA LEU A 90 -13.39 -14.54 -27.22
C LEU A 90 -12.35 -14.09 -26.17
N VAL A 91 -11.92 -14.99 -25.28
CA VAL A 91 -10.90 -14.65 -24.28
C VAL A 91 -9.54 -14.34 -24.92
N SER A 92 -9.18 -15.06 -25.99
CA SER A 92 -7.94 -14.84 -26.74
C SER A 92 -7.97 -13.51 -27.50
N LEU A 93 -9.12 -13.17 -28.09
CA LEU A 93 -9.38 -11.85 -28.69
C LEU A 93 -9.18 -10.73 -27.67
N VAL A 94 -9.80 -10.84 -26.49
CA VAL A 94 -9.67 -9.82 -25.42
C VAL A 94 -8.21 -9.67 -24.99
N LYS A 95 -7.47 -10.78 -24.87
CA LYS A 95 -6.03 -10.78 -24.53
C LYS A 95 -5.18 -10.07 -25.59
N ASP A 96 -5.43 -10.36 -26.87
CA ASP A 96 -4.73 -9.74 -28.00
C ASP A 96 -5.07 -8.27 -28.17
N CYS A 97 -6.32 -7.88 -27.95
CA CYS A 97 -6.78 -6.49 -27.91
C CYS A 97 -6.11 -5.72 -26.77
N ARG A 98 -6.06 -6.28 -25.56
CA ARG A 98 -5.42 -5.64 -24.41
C ARG A 98 -3.93 -5.39 -24.61
N LYS A 99 -3.22 -6.30 -25.29
CA LYS A 99 -1.81 -6.13 -25.66
C LYS A 99 -1.64 -5.14 -26.82
N GLY A 100 -2.44 -5.28 -27.87
CA GLY A 100 -2.37 -4.43 -29.06
C GLY A 100 -2.72 -2.97 -28.81
N PHE A 101 -3.73 -2.70 -27.97
CA PHE A 101 -4.14 -1.32 -27.62
C PHE A 101 -3.06 -0.51 -26.91
N ARG A 102 -2.00 -1.14 -26.38
CA ARG A 102 -0.85 -0.42 -25.81
C ARG A 102 0.08 0.17 -26.87
N VAL A 103 0.09 -0.40 -28.07
CA VAL A 103 1.03 -0.05 -29.16
C VAL A 103 0.36 0.86 -30.19
N ILE A 104 -0.97 0.83 -30.27
CA ILE A 104 -1.75 1.54 -31.30
C ILE A 104 -2.10 2.96 -30.81
N LYS A 105 -2.19 3.90 -31.77
CA LYS A 105 -2.69 5.27 -31.52
C LYS A 105 -4.06 5.23 -30.82
N ASN A 106 -4.30 6.21 -29.94
CA ASN A 106 -5.44 6.22 -29.02
C ASN A 106 -6.78 6.61 -29.70
N ASP A 107 -6.93 6.34 -30.99
CA ASP A 107 -8.11 6.68 -31.79
C ASP A 107 -9.12 5.54 -31.81
N ALA A 108 -10.41 5.86 -31.70
CA ALA A 108 -11.49 4.87 -31.71
C ALA A 108 -11.49 4.02 -33.00
N TYR A 109 -11.28 4.66 -34.17
CA TYR A 109 -11.25 3.98 -35.47
C TYR A 109 -10.12 2.94 -35.55
N SER A 110 -8.91 3.30 -35.13
CA SER A 110 -7.74 2.41 -35.14
C SER A 110 -7.93 1.21 -34.21
N LYS A 111 -8.55 1.42 -33.05
CA LYS A 111 -8.90 0.33 -32.12
C LYS A 111 -9.94 -0.62 -32.70
N ILE A 112 -11.02 -0.08 -33.29
CA ILE A 112 -12.08 -0.88 -33.93
C ILE A 112 -11.52 -1.70 -35.11
N LYS A 113 -10.68 -1.08 -35.95
CA LYS A 113 -10.01 -1.77 -37.06
C LYS A 113 -9.14 -2.91 -36.54
N TYR A 114 -8.33 -2.67 -35.51
CA TYR A 114 -7.50 -3.71 -34.91
C TYR A 114 -8.33 -4.85 -34.29
N THR A 115 -9.42 -4.53 -33.56
CA THR A 115 -10.29 -5.56 -33.00
C THR A 115 -10.93 -6.43 -34.07
N PHE A 116 -11.31 -5.84 -35.20
CA PHE A 116 -11.90 -6.57 -36.31
C PHE A 116 -10.89 -7.52 -36.97
N PHE A 117 -9.68 -7.05 -37.28
CA PHE A 117 -8.62 -7.91 -37.83
C PHE A 117 -8.16 -9.00 -36.84
N ALA A 118 -8.08 -8.66 -35.54
CA ALA A 118 -7.79 -9.63 -34.51
C ALA A 118 -8.89 -10.70 -34.40
N ALA A 119 -10.16 -10.29 -34.52
CA ALA A 119 -11.28 -11.22 -34.55
C ALA A 119 -11.20 -12.17 -35.73
N LEU A 120 -11.02 -11.66 -36.95
CA LEU A 120 -10.88 -12.48 -38.14
C LEU A 120 -9.74 -13.51 -38.00
N ARG A 121 -8.57 -13.05 -37.54
CA ARG A 121 -7.40 -13.91 -37.33
C ARG A 121 -7.68 -15.02 -36.31
N GLU A 122 -8.27 -14.70 -35.17
CA GLU A 122 -8.55 -15.69 -34.12
C GLU A 122 -9.69 -16.65 -34.51
N THR A 123 -10.70 -16.18 -35.25
CA THR A 123 -11.76 -17.04 -35.77
C THR A 123 -11.26 -17.99 -36.86
N GLU A 124 -10.34 -17.54 -37.71
CA GLU A 124 -9.77 -18.35 -38.79
C GLU A 124 -8.84 -19.44 -38.22
N LYS A 125 -7.96 -19.08 -37.28
CA LYS A 125 -7.06 -20.03 -36.58
C LYS A 125 -7.78 -21.21 -35.96
N ARG A 126 -8.95 -20.97 -35.36
CA ARG A 126 -9.75 -21.98 -34.65
C ARG A 126 -10.98 -22.46 -35.43
N GLN A 127 -11.11 -22.09 -36.71
CA GLN A 127 -12.20 -22.50 -37.61
C GLN A 127 -13.62 -22.18 -37.09
N VAL A 128 -13.78 -21.06 -36.38
CA VAL A 128 -15.08 -20.59 -35.88
C VAL A 128 -15.78 -19.78 -36.96
N ASN A 129 -16.63 -20.45 -37.74
CA ASN A 129 -17.35 -19.90 -38.88
C ASN A 129 -18.85 -20.20 -38.76
N VAL A 130 -19.69 -19.43 -39.45
CA VAL A 130 -21.14 -19.70 -39.52
C VAL A 130 -21.43 -21.10 -40.08
N LYS A 131 -20.60 -21.55 -41.04
CA LYS A 131 -20.66 -22.91 -41.58
C LYS A 131 -20.36 -23.97 -40.52
N THR A 132 -19.33 -23.78 -39.69
CA THR A 132 -19.00 -24.76 -38.64
C THR A 132 -20.05 -24.74 -37.53
N PHE A 133 -20.65 -23.59 -37.22
CA PHE A 133 -21.81 -23.50 -36.32
C PHE A 133 -23.01 -24.34 -36.80
N LEU A 134 -23.45 -24.15 -38.05
CA LEU A 134 -24.58 -24.90 -38.61
C LEU A 134 -24.29 -26.40 -38.70
N LEU A 135 -23.07 -26.78 -39.11
CA LEU A 135 -22.63 -28.17 -39.13
C LEU A 135 -22.56 -28.78 -37.72
N SER A 136 -22.19 -27.99 -36.70
CA SER A 136 -22.15 -28.45 -35.30
C SER A 136 -23.54 -28.73 -34.76
N ILE A 137 -24.55 -27.92 -35.12
CA ILE A 137 -25.96 -28.15 -34.77
C ILE A 137 -26.44 -29.44 -35.43
N LEU A 138 -26.20 -29.60 -36.73
CA LEU A 138 -26.59 -30.81 -37.47
C LEU A 138 -25.90 -32.06 -36.89
N LYS A 139 -24.61 -31.96 -36.52
CA LYS A 139 -23.87 -33.06 -35.93
C LYS A 139 -24.37 -33.41 -34.53
N SER A 140 -24.81 -32.44 -33.75
CA SER A 140 -25.41 -32.68 -32.44
C SER A 140 -26.81 -33.30 -32.54
N LEU A 141 -27.56 -33.03 -33.62
CA LEU A 141 -28.89 -33.60 -33.88
C LEU A 141 -28.85 -34.94 -34.64
N ASP A 142 -27.67 -35.40 -35.08
CA ASP A 142 -27.49 -36.69 -35.75
C ASP A 142 -28.01 -37.83 -34.85
N PRO A 143 -28.97 -38.66 -35.31
CA PRO A 143 -29.61 -39.68 -34.48
C PRO A 143 -28.62 -40.66 -33.86
N ARG A 144 -27.47 -40.92 -34.51
CA ARG A 144 -26.42 -41.77 -33.95
C ARG A 144 -25.77 -41.15 -32.72
N ASN A 145 -25.49 -39.85 -32.76
CA ASN A 145 -24.91 -39.12 -31.64
C ASN A 145 -25.90 -38.96 -30.51
N VAL A 146 -27.18 -38.73 -30.82
CA VAL A 146 -28.25 -38.68 -29.82
C VAL A 146 -28.38 -40.03 -29.10
N ILE A 147 -28.34 -41.15 -29.83
CA ILE A 147 -28.37 -42.49 -29.24
C ILE A 147 -27.13 -42.73 -28.36
N VAL A 148 -25.92 -42.41 -28.84
CA VAL A 148 -24.68 -42.54 -28.05
C VAL A 148 -24.73 -41.66 -26.78
N LEU A 149 -25.28 -40.45 -26.89
CA LEU A 149 -25.46 -39.53 -25.78
C LEU A 149 -26.45 -40.10 -24.76
N ILE A 150 -27.56 -40.69 -25.22
CA ILE A 150 -28.55 -41.37 -24.36
C ILE A 150 -27.90 -42.55 -23.64
N PHE A 151 -27.15 -43.40 -24.33
CA PHE A 151 -26.43 -44.51 -23.69
C PHE A 151 -25.37 -44.02 -22.70
N ARG A 152 -24.66 -42.92 -23.01
CA ARG A 152 -23.69 -42.30 -22.09
C ARG A 152 -24.37 -41.74 -20.85
N TYR A 153 -25.51 -41.06 -20.99
CA TYR A 153 -26.29 -40.58 -19.86
C TYR A 153 -26.88 -41.74 -19.07
N PHE A 154 -27.38 -42.78 -19.72
CA PHE A 154 -27.87 -43.98 -19.07
C PHE A 154 -26.77 -44.65 -18.25
N TYR A 155 -25.57 -44.86 -18.82
CA TYR A 155 -24.41 -45.36 -18.09
C TYR A 155 -24.04 -44.44 -16.90
N PHE A 156 -24.06 -43.13 -17.12
CA PHE A 156 -23.74 -42.15 -16.07
C PHE A 156 -24.74 -42.22 -14.91
N PHE A 157 -26.05 -42.19 -15.19
CA PHE A 157 -27.10 -42.18 -14.16
C PHE A 157 -27.33 -43.56 -13.52
N CYS A 158 -27.27 -44.64 -14.29
CA CYS A 158 -27.60 -45.98 -13.80
C CYS A 158 -26.41 -46.74 -13.21
N ILE A 159 -25.17 -46.44 -13.62
CA ILE A 159 -23.97 -47.18 -13.19
C ILE A 159 -23.00 -46.27 -12.45
N TYR A 160 -22.55 -45.19 -13.08
CA TYR A 160 -21.48 -44.36 -12.53
C TYR A 160 -21.90 -43.63 -11.24
N LEU A 161 -23.04 -42.94 -11.28
CA LEU A 161 -23.56 -42.13 -10.20
C LEU A 161 -23.91 -42.96 -8.94
N PRO A 162 -24.62 -44.09 -9.01
CA PRO A 162 -24.92 -44.91 -7.82
C PRO A 162 -23.67 -45.55 -7.21
N ILE A 163 -22.61 -45.82 -7.98
CA ILE A 163 -21.33 -46.31 -7.44
C ILE A 163 -20.54 -45.16 -6.78
N ARG A 164 -20.50 -43.99 -7.41
CA ARG A 164 -19.65 -42.87 -6.96
C ARG A 164 -20.26 -42.11 -5.78
N ILE A 165 -21.59 -41.95 -5.72
CA ILE A 165 -22.26 -41.20 -4.65
C ILE A 165 -21.93 -41.74 -3.25
N PRO A 166 -22.04 -43.05 -2.96
CA PRO A 166 -21.71 -43.59 -1.64
C PRO A 166 -20.25 -43.34 -1.25
N ILE A 167 -19.32 -43.43 -2.21
CA ILE A 167 -17.89 -43.18 -1.99
C ILE A 167 -17.66 -41.70 -1.64
N ILE A 168 -18.30 -40.78 -2.36
CA ILE A 168 -18.22 -39.34 -2.08
C ILE A 168 -18.83 -39.05 -0.71
N ILE A 169 -20.02 -39.56 -0.41
CA ILE A 169 -20.69 -39.35 0.89
C ILE A 169 -19.80 -39.85 2.03
N TYR A 170 -19.20 -41.04 1.91
CA TYR A 170 -18.27 -41.56 2.90
C TYR A 170 -17.06 -40.64 3.09
N ALA A 171 -16.46 -40.15 2.00
CA ALA A 171 -15.35 -39.21 2.04
C ALA A 171 -15.74 -37.88 2.71
N GLU A 172 -16.94 -37.35 2.46
CA GLU A 172 -17.47 -36.14 3.10
C GLU A 172 -17.70 -36.35 4.61
N ILE A 173 -18.31 -37.47 5.00
CA ILE A 173 -18.53 -37.82 6.42
C ILE A 173 -17.19 -37.93 7.14
N LYS A 174 -16.20 -38.59 6.52
CA LYS A 174 -14.86 -38.70 7.07
C LYS A 174 -14.18 -37.34 7.19
N ALA A 175 -14.30 -36.48 6.18
CA ALA A 175 -13.74 -35.12 6.20
C ALA A 175 -14.38 -34.26 7.29
N PHE A 176 -15.70 -34.36 7.46
CA PHE A 176 -16.45 -33.67 8.51
C PHE A 176 -16.05 -34.14 9.91
N PHE A 177 -15.99 -35.46 10.12
CA PHE A 177 -15.57 -36.03 11.40
C PHE A 177 -14.13 -35.61 11.76
N THR A 178 -13.22 -35.67 10.78
CA THR A 178 -11.82 -35.26 10.97
C THR A 178 -11.71 -33.77 11.33
N CYS A 179 -12.51 -32.93 10.68
CA CYS A 179 -12.58 -31.49 10.96
C CYS A 179 -13.03 -31.21 12.41
N LEU A 180 -14.00 -31.96 12.92
CA LEU A 180 -14.49 -31.84 14.30
C LEU A 180 -13.45 -32.33 15.33
N THR A 181 -12.75 -33.42 15.06
CA THR A 181 -11.82 -34.02 16.02
C THR A 181 -10.45 -33.35 16.07
N LEU A 182 -9.89 -32.94 14.92
CA LEU A 182 -8.52 -32.46 14.81
C LEU A 182 -8.40 -30.94 14.66
N GLY A 183 -9.51 -30.24 14.40
CA GLY A 183 -9.49 -28.79 14.18
C GLY A 183 -8.82 -28.34 12.88
N TYR A 184 -8.48 -29.26 11.97
CA TYR A 184 -8.04 -28.97 10.60
C TYR A 184 -8.56 -30.02 9.62
N CYS A 185 -8.73 -29.66 8.34
CA CYS A 185 -9.23 -30.57 7.31
C CYS A 185 -8.11 -30.99 6.35
N PRO A 186 -7.66 -32.26 6.36
CA PRO A 186 -6.61 -32.76 5.44
C PRO A 186 -7.12 -33.13 4.05
N TYR A 187 -8.44 -33.02 3.79
CA TYR A 187 -9.05 -33.41 2.52
C TYR A 187 -9.49 -32.15 1.73
N PRO A 188 -8.62 -31.57 0.88
CA PRO A 188 -8.94 -30.32 0.19
C PRO A 188 -9.97 -30.46 -0.94
N TYR A 189 -10.14 -31.68 -1.48
CA TYR A 189 -11.03 -31.96 -2.61
C TYR A 189 -12.47 -32.32 -2.22
N THR A 190 -12.76 -32.46 -0.93
CA THR A 190 -14.13 -32.67 -0.45
C THR A 190 -14.87 -31.35 -0.34
N PHE A 191 -16.19 -31.38 -0.50
CA PHE A 191 -17.06 -30.22 -0.32
C PHE A 191 -16.88 -29.60 1.08
N VAL A 192 -16.79 -30.44 2.12
CA VAL A 192 -16.52 -29.98 3.48
C VAL A 192 -15.16 -29.28 3.59
N GLY A 193 -14.10 -29.79 2.95
CA GLY A 193 -12.77 -29.17 2.97
C GLY A 193 -12.71 -27.83 2.22
N ILE A 194 -13.40 -27.76 1.07
CA ILE A 194 -13.57 -26.51 0.32
C ILE A 194 -14.30 -25.49 1.18
N MET A 195 -15.44 -25.85 1.78
CA MET A 195 -16.21 -24.94 2.63
C MET A 195 -15.43 -24.51 3.87
N TYR A 196 -14.73 -25.44 4.53
CA TYR A 196 -13.88 -25.13 5.68
C TYR A 196 -12.80 -24.09 5.35
N THR A 197 -12.28 -24.10 4.13
CA THR A 197 -11.26 -23.14 3.73
C THR A 197 -11.85 -21.81 3.25
N TYR A 198 -12.85 -21.86 2.36
CA TYR A 198 -13.36 -20.66 1.70
C TYR A 198 -14.36 -19.88 2.55
N VAL A 199 -15.18 -20.54 3.40
CA VAL A 199 -16.18 -19.83 4.21
C VAL A 199 -15.52 -18.83 5.17
N PRO A 200 -14.48 -19.18 5.95
CA PRO A 200 -13.79 -18.21 6.80
C PRO A 200 -13.09 -17.12 5.98
N LEU A 201 -12.48 -17.46 4.85
CA LEU A 201 -11.82 -16.49 3.97
C LEU A 201 -12.80 -15.47 3.41
N ILE A 202 -13.95 -15.91 2.88
CA ILE A 202 -14.98 -15.03 2.34
C ILE A 202 -15.59 -14.18 3.45
N TYR A 203 -15.94 -14.77 4.60
CA TYR A 203 -16.53 -14.06 5.73
C TYR A 203 -15.59 -13.00 6.31
N ASN A 204 -14.31 -13.31 6.47
CA ASN A 204 -13.35 -12.34 6.97
C ASN A 204 -13.00 -11.29 5.89
N SER A 205 -12.98 -11.67 4.61
CA SER A 205 -12.81 -10.72 3.51
C SER A 205 -13.98 -9.75 3.41
N THR A 206 -15.23 -10.18 3.61
CA THR A 206 -16.40 -9.28 3.61
C THR A 206 -16.36 -8.33 4.81
N LYS A 207 -15.89 -8.79 5.98
CA LYS A 207 -15.61 -7.90 7.13
C LYS A 207 -14.56 -6.84 6.80
N GLU A 208 -13.43 -7.22 6.19
CA GLU A 208 -12.39 -6.28 5.78
C GLU A 208 -12.93 -5.26 4.75
N ILE A 209 -13.74 -5.70 3.79
CA ILE A 209 -14.39 -4.81 2.81
C ILE A 209 -15.34 -3.83 3.50
N PHE A 210 -16.21 -4.32 4.38
CA PHE A 210 -17.17 -3.46 5.09
C PHE A 210 -16.44 -2.44 5.97
N TYR A 211 -15.35 -2.84 6.63
CA TYR A 211 -14.50 -1.94 7.40
C TYR A 211 -13.88 -0.83 6.51
N ILE A 212 -13.30 -1.18 5.36
CA ILE A 212 -12.76 -0.18 4.41
C ILE A 212 -13.86 0.75 3.88
N LEU A 213 -15.05 0.20 3.57
CA LEU A 213 -16.17 0.98 3.06
C LEU A 213 -16.73 1.95 4.11
N LEU A 214 -16.86 1.52 5.36
CA LEU A 214 -17.27 2.37 6.48
C LEU A 214 -16.33 3.57 6.61
N ILE A 215 -15.02 3.34 6.48
CA ILE A 215 -14.00 4.39 6.56
C ILE A 215 -14.12 5.37 5.40
N LEU A 216 -14.32 4.86 4.19
CA LEU A 216 -14.50 5.70 3.00
C LEU A 216 -15.73 6.62 3.14
N VAL A 217 -16.83 6.10 3.72
CA VAL A 217 -18.08 6.86 3.91
C VAL A 217 -17.97 7.86 5.07
N SER A 218 -17.29 7.50 6.17
CA SER A 218 -17.10 8.41 7.31
C SER A 218 -16.03 9.49 7.08
N ALA A 219 -15.10 9.25 6.15
CA ALA A 219 -13.94 10.11 5.87
C ALA A 219 -14.30 11.60 5.63
N PRO A 220 -15.26 11.95 4.76
CA PRO A 220 -15.59 13.35 4.49
C PRO A 220 -16.05 14.09 5.75
N LYS A 221 -16.84 13.42 6.61
CA LYS A 221 -17.33 13.99 7.86
C LYS A 221 -16.19 14.24 8.84
N THR A 222 -15.28 13.28 9.00
CA THR A 222 -14.13 13.40 9.91
C THR A 222 -13.17 14.49 9.46
N ILE A 223 -12.85 14.55 8.17
CA ILE A 223 -12.02 15.63 7.62
C ILE A 223 -12.67 17.00 7.86
N LEU A 224 -13.97 17.12 7.60
CA LEU A 224 -14.68 18.37 7.78
C LEU A 224 -14.69 18.78 9.26
N GLN A 225 -14.89 17.84 10.18
CA GLN A 225 -14.82 18.06 11.62
C GLN A 225 -13.40 18.46 12.07
N ASP A 226 -12.36 17.78 11.58
CA ASP A 226 -10.96 18.09 11.87
C ASP A 226 -10.58 19.50 11.37
N ILE A 227 -11.08 19.90 10.20
CA ILE A 227 -10.91 21.25 9.65
C ILE A 227 -11.59 22.29 10.56
N LEU A 228 -12.86 22.06 10.93
CA LEU A 228 -13.69 23.03 11.66
C LEU A 228 -13.36 23.17 13.15
N LEU A 229 -12.98 22.09 13.84
CA LEU A 229 -12.84 22.07 15.31
C LEU A 229 -11.47 22.52 15.82
N GLN A 230 -10.47 22.56 14.96
CA GLN A 230 -9.11 22.93 15.36
C GLN A 230 -8.90 24.45 15.29
N LYS A 231 -8.43 25.03 16.41
CA LYS A 231 -8.12 26.46 16.56
C LYS A 231 -7.26 26.98 15.40
N GLU A 232 -7.67 28.11 14.82
CA GLU A 232 -6.98 28.74 13.70
C GLU A 232 -5.69 29.43 14.18
N SER A 233 -4.53 28.89 13.84
CA SER A 233 -3.27 29.66 13.83
C SER A 233 -2.97 30.04 12.38
N LEU A 234 -3.43 31.20 11.94
CA LEU A 234 -3.11 31.68 10.60
C LEU A 234 -1.66 32.15 10.59
N GLN A 235 -0.79 31.45 9.87
CA GLN A 235 0.56 31.93 9.61
C GLN A 235 0.48 33.17 8.69
N THR A 236 0.82 34.34 9.24
CA THR A 236 0.72 35.65 8.56
C THR A 236 1.98 36.05 7.78
N ILE A 237 3.06 35.25 7.86
CA ILE A 237 4.34 35.60 7.25
C ILE A 237 4.38 35.16 5.78
N THR A 238 4.69 36.09 4.88
CA THR A 238 4.87 35.84 3.45
C THR A 238 6.24 35.23 3.20
N LEU A 239 6.29 33.94 2.82
CA LEU A 239 7.54 33.21 2.57
C LEU A 239 8.33 33.78 1.38
N CYS A 240 9.66 33.81 1.46
CA CYS A 240 10.51 34.38 0.39
C CYS A 240 10.86 33.38 -0.73
N GLY A 241 10.59 32.09 -0.53
CA GLY A 241 10.80 31.05 -1.52
C GLY A 241 12.22 30.48 -1.55
N ARG A 242 13.24 31.22 -1.11
CA ARG A 242 14.60 30.68 -0.90
C ARG A 242 14.58 29.72 0.28
N LYS A 243 15.26 28.58 0.15
CA LYS A 243 15.31 27.55 1.19
C LYS A 243 16.67 27.49 1.85
N SER A 244 16.66 27.44 3.17
CA SER A 244 17.83 27.18 4.01
C SER A 244 17.70 25.81 4.64
N VAL A 245 18.84 25.21 4.94
CA VAL A 245 18.90 23.82 5.38
C VAL A 245 19.93 23.67 6.48
N ALA A 246 19.62 22.83 7.46
CA ALA A 246 20.53 22.46 8.54
C ALA A 246 20.25 21.03 8.98
N TRP A 247 21.20 20.39 9.65
CA TRP A 247 21.02 19.05 10.22
C TRP A 247 21.78 18.91 11.53
N SER A 248 21.35 17.96 12.36
CA SER A 248 21.97 17.62 13.63
C SER A 248 23.17 16.68 13.46
N ASP A 249 23.96 16.57 14.53
CA ASP A 249 24.89 15.45 14.69
C ASP A 249 24.12 14.12 14.80
N PRO A 250 24.75 12.99 14.41
CA PRO A 250 24.11 11.68 14.46
C PRO A 250 23.90 11.18 15.90
N VAL A 251 22.73 10.61 16.16
CA VAL A 251 22.37 9.94 17.41
C VAL A 251 22.25 8.45 17.16
N LYS A 252 22.83 7.60 18.03
CA LYS A 252 22.68 6.15 17.90
C LYS A 252 21.23 5.72 18.13
N ILE A 253 20.67 4.91 17.22
CA ILE A 253 19.31 4.39 17.34
C ILE A 253 19.11 3.55 18.60
N GLU A 254 20.16 2.86 19.06
CA GLU A 254 20.13 2.05 20.29
C GLU A 254 19.82 2.87 21.54
N THR A 255 20.31 4.11 21.61
CA THR A 255 20.00 5.04 22.71
C THR A 255 18.51 5.36 22.72
N ILE A 256 17.94 5.70 21.56
CA ILE A 256 16.50 6.00 21.40
C ILE A 256 15.66 4.76 21.78
N LYS A 257 16.06 3.57 21.32
CA LYS A 257 15.42 2.29 21.66
C LYS A 257 15.45 1.98 23.15
N THR A 258 16.54 2.34 23.82
CA THR A 258 16.68 2.12 25.26
C THR A 258 15.73 3.04 26.04
N ILE A 259 15.68 4.33 25.68
CA ILE A 259 14.74 5.31 26.25
C ILE A 259 13.29 4.88 26.02
N SER A 260 12.97 4.47 24.79
CA SER A 260 11.65 3.96 24.41
C SER A 260 11.21 2.79 25.29
N LYS A 261 12.10 1.83 25.54
CA LYS A 261 11.83 0.68 26.44
C LYS A 261 11.66 1.10 27.90
N GLN A 262 12.50 1.99 28.40
CA GLN A 262 12.45 2.45 29.80
C GLN A 262 11.20 3.27 30.11
N THR A 263 10.79 4.12 29.19
CA THR A 263 9.63 5.03 29.35
C THR A 263 8.31 4.44 28.84
N ALA A 264 8.35 3.22 28.27
CA ALA A 264 7.20 2.56 27.64
C ALA A 264 6.50 3.46 26.59
N VAL A 265 7.29 4.16 25.77
CA VAL A 265 6.82 5.01 24.66
C VAL A 265 7.49 4.56 23.35
N SER A 266 6.95 4.95 22.20
CA SER A 266 7.52 4.62 20.89
C SER A 266 8.77 5.45 20.55
N GLU A 267 9.62 4.93 19.66
CA GLU A 267 10.80 5.64 19.16
C GLU A 267 10.43 7.00 18.53
N THR A 268 9.31 7.05 17.82
CA THR A 268 8.75 8.29 17.22
C THR A 268 8.37 9.31 18.27
N GLU A 269 7.73 8.91 19.37
CA GLU A 269 7.37 9.81 20.48
C GLU A 269 8.61 10.37 21.19
N VAL A 270 9.65 9.55 21.40
CA VAL A 270 10.95 10.00 21.94
C VAL A 270 11.57 11.08 21.05
N MET A 271 11.65 10.82 19.74
CA MET A 271 12.21 11.77 18.78
C MET A 271 11.36 13.05 18.69
N LEU A 272 10.04 12.93 18.79
CA LEU A 272 9.12 14.05 18.75
C LEU A 272 9.25 14.94 20.01
N SER A 273 9.50 14.34 21.17
CA SER A 273 9.84 15.07 22.40
C SER A 273 11.11 15.90 22.25
N ALA A 274 12.17 15.32 21.68
CA ALA A 274 13.39 16.08 21.38
C ALA A 274 13.15 17.20 20.34
N ILE A 275 12.30 16.98 19.34
CA ILE A 275 11.89 18.03 18.38
C ILE A 275 11.14 19.16 19.10
N SER A 276 10.21 18.84 20.00
CA SER A 276 9.46 19.81 20.79
C SER A 276 10.41 20.70 21.61
N MET A 277 11.42 20.13 22.26
CA MET A 277 12.47 20.87 22.97
C MET A 277 13.32 21.75 22.05
N CYS A 278 13.68 21.25 20.85
CA CYS A 278 14.41 22.05 19.86
C CYS A 278 13.60 23.27 19.38
N LEU A 279 12.29 23.10 19.20
CA LEU A 279 11.38 24.18 18.84
C LEU A 279 11.25 25.20 19.97
N ALA A 280 11.13 24.76 21.23
CA ALA A 280 11.14 25.64 22.39
C ALA A 280 12.43 26.49 22.42
N LYS A 281 13.60 25.84 22.31
CA LYS A 281 14.91 26.51 22.25
C LYS A 281 14.99 27.50 21.08
N TYR A 282 14.46 27.15 19.92
CA TYR A 282 14.39 28.06 18.77
C TYR A 282 13.55 29.31 19.06
N PHE A 283 12.35 29.16 19.61
CA PHE A 283 11.49 30.30 19.94
C PHE A 283 12.14 31.23 20.97
N THR A 284 12.75 30.68 22.02
CA THR A 284 13.51 31.44 23.02
C THR A 284 14.67 32.22 22.39
N GLN A 285 15.47 31.58 21.54
CA GLN A 285 16.62 32.24 20.90
C GLN A 285 16.19 33.31 19.86
N SER A 286 15.03 33.12 19.24
CA SER A 286 14.48 34.07 18.28
C SER A 286 13.70 35.23 18.94
N ASN A 287 13.60 35.26 20.28
CA ASN A 287 12.78 36.20 21.06
C ASN A 287 11.31 36.26 20.58
N GLN A 288 10.76 35.11 20.20
CA GLN A 288 9.37 34.98 19.77
C GLN A 288 8.51 34.34 20.87
N ASN A 289 7.23 34.69 20.90
CA ASN A 289 6.29 34.10 21.84
C ASN A 289 6.15 32.59 21.58
N ILE A 290 6.33 31.79 22.63
CA ILE A 290 6.24 30.34 22.56
C ILE A 290 4.77 29.94 22.54
N PRO A 291 4.27 29.28 21.49
CA PRO A 291 2.91 28.74 21.51
C PRO A 291 2.84 27.51 22.42
N CYS A 292 1.81 27.40 23.27
CA CYS A 292 1.62 26.19 24.09
C CYS A 292 1.49 24.92 23.22
N ASP A 293 0.78 25.03 22.10
CA ASP A 293 0.52 23.96 21.14
C ASP A 293 0.85 24.44 19.73
N LEU A 294 1.71 23.70 19.03
CA LEU A 294 2.08 23.97 17.65
C LEU A 294 1.44 22.93 16.71
N PRO A 295 0.55 23.32 15.78
CA PRO A 295 -0.01 22.39 14.81
C PRO A 295 1.07 21.91 13.83
N VAL A 296 1.34 20.61 13.83
CA VAL A 296 2.28 19.92 12.96
C VAL A 296 1.58 18.82 12.15
N THR A 297 2.06 18.58 10.93
CA THR A 297 1.69 17.38 10.17
C THR A 297 2.82 16.38 10.23
N MET A 298 2.51 15.11 10.46
CA MET A 298 3.47 14.02 10.55
C MET A 298 3.18 12.97 9.49
N ARG A 299 4.23 12.41 8.89
CA ARG A 299 4.11 11.26 7.99
C ARG A 299 5.36 10.39 8.02
N ASN A 300 5.21 9.12 7.69
CA ASN A 300 6.30 8.18 7.51
C ASN A 300 6.62 7.98 6.02
N VAL A 301 7.91 7.88 5.70
CA VAL A 301 8.45 7.52 4.39
C VAL A 301 9.39 6.34 4.60
N CYS A 302 9.14 5.23 3.92
CA CYS A 302 10.03 4.08 3.96
C CYS A 302 11.31 4.40 3.19
N SER A 303 12.47 4.10 3.78
CA SER A 303 13.81 4.19 3.16
C SER A 303 13.91 3.56 1.76
N ASN A 304 13.12 2.53 1.44
CA ASN A 304 13.05 1.95 0.10
C ASN A 304 12.63 2.99 -0.97
N TYR A 305 11.89 4.03 -0.60
CA TYR A 305 11.59 5.15 -1.49
C TYR A 305 12.85 5.84 -2.03
N ILE A 306 13.91 5.88 -1.21
CA ILE A 306 15.18 6.56 -1.49
C ILE A 306 16.17 5.59 -2.14
N PHE A 307 16.27 4.36 -1.63
CA PHE A 307 17.35 3.45 -1.99
C PHE A 307 16.97 2.33 -2.97
N ALA A 308 15.67 2.04 -3.14
CA ALA A 308 15.28 0.95 -4.02
C ALA A 308 15.27 1.40 -5.49
N THR A 309 15.77 0.53 -6.37
CA THR A 309 15.94 0.77 -7.81
C THR A 309 15.07 -0.16 -8.66
N GLY A 310 14.53 0.34 -9.77
CA GLY A 310 13.83 -0.47 -10.77
C GLY A 310 12.33 -0.19 -10.98
N PRO A 311 11.74 -0.72 -12.08
CA PRO A 311 10.47 -0.26 -12.63
C PRO A 311 9.22 -0.64 -11.81
N ASN A 312 9.35 -1.57 -10.86
CA ASN A 312 8.24 -2.05 -10.03
C ASN A 312 8.11 -1.29 -8.70
N ILE A 313 9.05 -0.39 -8.40
CA ILE A 313 8.99 0.41 -7.18
C ILE A 313 8.16 1.64 -7.49
N LYS A 314 7.05 1.77 -6.76
CA LYS A 314 6.17 2.91 -6.90
C LYS A 314 6.34 3.84 -5.70
N PRO A 315 6.61 5.14 -5.93
CA PRO A 315 6.66 6.17 -4.86
C PRO A 315 5.52 6.07 -3.85
N GLU A 316 4.31 5.90 -4.37
CA GLU A 316 3.07 5.85 -3.62
C GLU A 316 2.98 4.68 -2.62
N ASP A 317 3.70 3.59 -2.84
CA ASP A 317 3.67 2.42 -1.96
C ASP A 317 4.54 2.56 -0.72
N HIS A 318 5.48 3.50 -0.74
CA HIS A 318 6.49 3.70 0.29
C HIS A 318 6.21 4.89 1.20
N VAL A 319 5.06 5.54 1.06
CA VAL A 319 4.72 6.74 1.81
C VAL A 319 3.41 6.52 2.58
N SER A 320 3.42 6.83 3.89
CA SER A 320 2.23 6.73 4.73
C SER A 320 1.28 7.91 4.54
N GLY A 321 0.11 7.79 5.19
CA GLY A 321 -0.83 8.87 5.38
C GLY A 321 -0.25 10.00 6.23
N ILE A 322 -1.03 11.08 6.34
CA ILE A 322 -0.70 12.26 7.12
C ILE A 322 -1.48 12.20 8.44
N LEU A 323 -0.77 12.38 9.55
CA LEU A 323 -1.32 12.58 10.89
C LEU A 323 -1.19 14.06 11.25
N CYS A 324 -2.23 14.67 11.80
CA CYS A 324 -2.22 16.05 12.22
C CYS A 324 -2.17 16.13 13.74
N LEU A 325 -1.08 16.64 14.30
CA LEU A 325 -0.85 16.68 15.73
C LEU A 325 -0.69 18.13 16.19
N ASN A 326 -1.26 18.47 17.34
CA ASN A 326 -0.87 19.68 18.06
C ASN A 326 0.27 19.30 19.00
N LEU A 327 1.50 19.61 18.60
CA LEU A 327 2.71 19.30 19.33
C LEU A 327 2.84 20.27 20.52
N PRO A 328 2.81 19.80 21.79
CA PRO A 328 3.08 20.66 22.92
C PRO A 328 4.50 21.19 22.83
N ILE A 329 4.68 22.49 23.06
CA ILE A 329 6.00 23.12 23.15
C ILE A 329 6.18 23.59 24.60
N PRO A 330 7.16 23.05 25.34
CA PRO A 330 7.37 23.41 26.73
C PRO A 330 7.83 24.86 26.82
N ASP A 331 7.26 25.55 27.79
CA ASP A 331 7.62 26.91 28.13
C ASP A 331 8.80 26.88 29.10
N PRO A 332 9.95 27.52 28.81
CA PRO A 332 11.10 27.55 29.71
C PRO A 332 10.80 28.21 31.07
N GLU A 333 9.74 29.02 31.19
CA GLU A 333 9.34 29.62 32.46
C GLU A 333 8.60 28.63 33.37
N LYS A 334 8.07 27.55 32.81
CA LYS A 334 7.42 26.48 33.56
C LYS A 334 8.43 25.36 33.77
N ASP A 335 8.63 24.97 35.02
CA ASP A 335 9.55 23.90 35.40
C ASP A 335 8.96 22.51 35.07
N VAL A 336 8.71 22.27 33.78
CA VAL A 336 8.12 21.03 33.27
C VAL A 336 9.23 20.01 33.09
N SER A 337 9.09 18.86 33.72
CA SER A 337 10.06 17.78 33.54
C SER A 337 10.08 17.26 32.10
N LEU A 338 11.25 16.89 31.59
CA LEU A 338 11.41 16.28 30.26
C LEU A 338 10.51 15.04 30.09
N LEU A 339 10.31 14.29 31.17
CA LEU A 339 9.46 13.10 31.20
C LEU A 339 7.97 13.47 31.15
N GLU A 340 7.56 14.56 31.79
CA GLU A 340 6.17 15.05 31.75
C GLU A 340 5.82 15.49 30.33
N ASN A 341 6.71 16.23 29.66
CA ASN A 341 6.53 16.60 28.25
C ASN A 341 6.43 15.36 27.34
N LEU A 342 7.27 14.34 27.57
CA LEU A 342 7.20 13.08 26.83
C LEU A 342 5.85 12.37 27.01
N LEU A 343 5.33 12.32 28.24
CA LEU A 343 4.03 11.72 28.53
C LEU A 343 2.87 12.52 27.93
N GLU A 344 2.94 13.85 27.95
CA GLU A 344 1.95 14.70 27.29
C GLU A 344 1.93 14.45 25.78
N ILE A 345 3.11 14.38 25.14
CA ILE A 345 3.25 14.06 23.72
C ILE A 345 2.66 12.69 23.42
N LYS A 346 2.98 11.67 24.21
CA LYS A 346 2.40 10.32 24.07
C LYS A 346 0.87 10.35 24.11
N ASN A 347 0.30 11.06 25.09
CA ASN A 347 -1.15 11.14 25.24
C ASN A 347 -1.82 11.85 24.06
N LYS A 348 -1.25 12.97 23.60
CA LYS A 348 -1.73 13.71 22.42
C LYS A 348 -1.56 12.91 21.13
N PHE A 349 -0.46 12.20 20.99
CA PHE A 349 -0.15 11.36 19.82
C PHE A 349 -1.13 10.18 19.72
N ASN A 350 -1.34 9.43 20.80
CA ASN A 350 -2.33 8.35 20.84
C ASN A 350 -3.76 8.85 20.61
N SER A 351 -4.13 9.98 21.23
CA SER A 351 -5.43 10.61 20.98
C SER A 351 -5.61 11.03 19.52
N ALA A 352 -4.55 11.50 18.86
CA ALA A 352 -4.59 11.88 17.45
C ALA A 352 -4.72 10.64 16.55
N LEU A 353 -4.00 9.56 16.84
CA LEU A 353 -4.10 8.30 16.11
C LEU A 353 -5.53 7.71 16.16
N GLU A 354 -6.14 7.69 17.35
CA GLU A 354 -7.50 7.18 17.52
C GLU A 354 -8.55 8.02 16.78
N LYS A 355 -8.44 9.35 16.86
CA LYS A 355 -9.41 10.27 16.25
C LYS A 355 -9.22 10.40 14.73
N GLN A 356 -7.98 10.42 14.27
CA GLN A 356 -7.62 10.72 12.88
C GLN A 356 -7.20 9.49 12.08
N GLY A 357 -7.37 8.27 12.59
CA GLY A 357 -7.05 7.05 11.84
C GLY A 357 -7.74 6.99 10.47
N LEU A 358 -8.97 7.52 10.38
CA LEU A 358 -9.71 7.67 9.12
C LEU A 358 -9.05 8.68 8.17
N SER A 359 -8.73 9.88 8.67
CA SER A 359 -8.07 10.96 7.91
C SER A 359 -6.68 10.52 7.42
N HIS A 360 -5.93 9.79 8.24
CA HIS A 360 -4.64 9.20 7.89
C HIS A 360 -4.78 8.15 6.77
N LEU A 361 -5.73 7.22 6.88
CA LEU A 361 -5.95 6.22 5.84
C LEU A 361 -6.38 6.87 4.53
N LEU A 362 -7.26 7.88 4.55
CA LEU A 362 -7.70 8.53 3.34
C LEU A 362 -6.56 9.27 2.64
N THR A 363 -5.70 9.97 3.39
CA THR A 363 -4.53 10.62 2.80
C THR A 363 -3.52 9.62 2.22
N MET A 364 -3.40 8.44 2.84
CA MET A 364 -2.64 7.31 2.27
C MET A 364 -3.28 6.81 0.96
N LEU A 365 -4.59 6.55 0.95
CA LEU A 365 -5.30 6.10 -0.25
C LEU A 365 -5.30 7.16 -1.37
N GLN A 366 -5.36 8.44 -1.01
CA GLN A 366 -5.19 9.53 -1.96
C GLN A 366 -3.80 9.53 -2.57
N THR A 367 -2.76 9.29 -1.77
CA THR A 367 -1.38 9.17 -2.26
C THR A 367 -1.21 7.95 -3.18
N LYS A 368 -1.92 6.84 -2.92
CA LYS A 368 -1.84 5.56 -3.66
C LYS A 368 -2.71 5.43 -4.89
N PHE A 369 -3.89 6.00 -4.88
CA PHE A 369 -4.90 5.76 -5.90
C PHE A 369 -5.52 7.05 -6.44
N GLY A 370 -5.14 8.21 -5.90
CA GLY A 370 -5.71 9.48 -6.33
C GLY A 370 -7.23 9.58 -6.12
N ILE A 371 -7.77 8.91 -5.10
CA ILE A 371 -9.22 8.83 -4.82
C ILE A 371 -9.88 10.22 -4.73
N LEU A 372 -9.34 11.09 -3.89
CA LEU A 372 -9.79 12.48 -3.73
C LEU A 372 -9.73 13.26 -5.04
N THR A 373 -8.71 13.04 -5.87
CA THR A 373 -8.60 13.67 -7.20
C THR A 373 -9.59 13.12 -8.23
N MET A 374 -10.15 11.92 -8.02
CA MET A 374 -11.23 11.40 -8.87
C MET A 374 -12.59 12.01 -8.52
N PHE A 375 -12.83 12.35 -7.25
CA PHE A 375 -14.13 12.83 -6.77
C PHE A 375 -14.24 14.36 -6.65
N LEU A 376 -13.14 15.06 -6.32
CA LEU A 376 -13.15 16.50 -6.15
C LEU A 376 -12.56 17.22 -7.37
N PRO A 377 -13.22 18.28 -7.87
CA PRO A 377 -12.61 19.22 -8.82
C PRO A 377 -11.27 19.75 -8.31
N SER A 378 -10.32 19.92 -9.23
CA SER A 378 -8.95 20.38 -8.94
C SER A 378 -8.89 21.72 -8.20
N THR A 379 -9.87 22.60 -8.43
CA THR A 379 -10.00 23.91 -7.76
C THR A 379 -10.29 23.77 -6.27
N ILE A 380 -11.28 22.96 -5.90
CA ILE A 380 -11.66 22.71 -4.49
C ILE A 380 -10.48 22.08 -3.76
N LEU A 381 -9.84 21.09 -4.38
CA LEU A 381 -8.65 20.45 -3.81
C LEU A 381 -7.52 21.46 -3.59
N SER A 382 -7.28 22.37 -4.53
CA SER A 382 -6.24 23.40 -4.41
C SER A 382 -6.52 24.38 -3.27
N VAL A 383 -7.78 24.81 -3.11
CA VAL A 383 -8.20 25.66 -1.98
C VAL A 383 -8.01 24.93 -0.65
N TYR A 384 -8.41 23.67 -0.59
CA TYR A 384 -8.25 22.84 0.60
C TYR A 384 -6.78 22.64 0.99
N LEU A 385 -5.91 22.30 0.03
CA LEU A 385 -4.47 22.15 0.26
C LEU A 385 -3.84 23.48 0.70
N LYS A 386 -4.26 24.60 0.13
CA LYS A 386 -3.80 25.93 0.55
C LYS A 386 -4.21 26.24 1.99
N TYR A 387 -5.46 25.94 2.37
CA TYR A 387 -5.94 26.07 3.75
C TYR A 387 -5.11 25.21 4.72
N LEU A 388 -4.93 23.92 4.41
CA LEU A 388 -4.11 23.02 5.24
C LEU A 388 -2.67 23.52 5.37
N SER A 389 -2.04 23.92 4.27
CA SER A 389 -0.66 24.41 4.29
C SER A 389 -0.48 25.70 5.09
N ARG A 390 -1.54 26.52 5.24
CA ARG A 390 -1.54 27.73 6.08
C ARG A 390 -1.66 27.43 7.57
N LYS A 391 -2.40 26.37 7.90
CA LYS A 391 -2.64 25.93 9.27
C LYS A 391 -1.44 25.17 9.83
N TYR A 392 -0.85 24.30 9.01
CA TYR A 392 0.30 23.49 9.38
C TYR A 392 1.59 24.09 8.83
N ALA A 393 2.14 25.03 9.60
CA ALA A 393 3.38 25.72 9.31
C ALA A 393 4.61 24.79 9.33
N VAL A 394 4.52 23.69 10.09
CA VAL A 394 5.58 22.72 10.33
C VAL A 394 5.14 21.33 9.87
N VAL A 395 5.99 20.67 9.08
CA VAL A 395 5.81 19.28 8.65
C VAL A 395 6.95 18.44 9.22
N VAL A 396 6.65 17.33 9.88
CA VAL A 396 7.60 16.33 10.34
C VAL A 396 7.51 15.09 9.45
N THR A 397 8.60 14.69 8.84
CA THR A 397 8.69 13.46 8.05
C THR A 397 9.63 12.49 8.75
N GLU A 398 9.14 11.31 9.08
CA GLU A 398 9.95 10.23 9.64
C GLU A 398 10.37 9.29 8.50
N VAL A 399 11.67 9.15 8.28
CA VAL A 399 12.23 8.20 7.31
C VAL A 399 12.69 6.97 8.08
N THR A 400 11.93 5.88 7.97
CA THR A 400 12.25 4.63 8.68
C THR A 400 13.03 3.66 7.81
N SER A 401 14.03 3.03 8.42
CA SER A 401 14.71 1.91 7.79
C SER A 401 13.87 0.65 7.89
N ARG A 402 13.64 -0.04 6.76
CA ARG A 402 13.07 -1.40 6.79
C ARG A 402 14.14 -2.43 7.21
N TYR A 403 15.40 -2.10 6.98
CA TYR A 403 16.53 -2.97 7.26
C TYR A 403 17.52 -2.20 8.15
N PRO A 404 17.37 -2.30 9.48
CA PRO A 404 18.32 -1.67 10.38
C PRO A 404 19.73 -2.21 10.10
N ASN A 405 20.75 -1.35 10.26
CA ASN A 405 22.17 -1.72 10.17
C ASN A 405 22.66 -2.10 8.75
N VAL A 406 21.93 -1.70 7.70
CA VAL A 406 22.38 -1.92 6.31
C VAL A 406 23.09 -0.68 5.78
N PHE A 407 24.40 -0.81 5.55
CA PHE A 407 25.21 0.19 4.88
C PHE A 407 25.05 0.09 3.37
N GLN A 408 24.94 1.26 2.71
CA GLN A 408 24.91 1.35 1.26
C GLN A 408 26.33 1.63 0.75
N LYS A 409 26.69 1.02 -0.38
CA LYS A 409 27.92 1.32 -1.10
C LYS A 409 27.59 2.07 -2.38
N THR A 410 28.44 2.99 -2.77
CA THR A 410 28.39 3.62 -4.08
C THR A 410 28.77 2.62 -5.17
N LEU A 411 28.45 2.92 -6.43
CA LEU A 411 28.87 2.11 -7.59
C LEU A 411 30.40 1.95 -7.69
N TRP A 412 31.16 2.86 -7.08
CA TRP A 412 32.62 2.82 -6.99
C TRP A 412 33.15 2.09 -5.74
N GLY A 413 32.28 1.45 -4.96
CA GLY A 413 32.65 0.64 -3.80
C GLY A 413 32.88 1.43 -2.50
N GLN A 414 32.74 2.75 -2.51
CA GLN A 414 32.85 3.57 -1.29
C GLN A 414 31.61 3.44 -0.42
N GLU A 415 31.79 3.36 0.88
CA GLU A 415 30.70 3.31 1.85
C GLU A 415 30.05 4.67 2.05
N VAL A 416 28.72 4.70 2.07
CA VAL A 416 27.96 5.91 2.34
C VAL A 416 27.91 6.14 3.84
N THR A 417 28.45 7.28 4.28
CA THR A 417 28.53 7.63 5.71
C THR A 417 27.23 8.17 6.27
N SER A 418 26.46 8.90 5.47
CA SER A 418 25.22 9.55 5.90
C SER A 418 24.33 9.83 4.71
N VAL A 419 23.02 9.69 4.92
CA VAL A 419 21.99 10.09 3.96
C VAL A 419 21.01 11.00 4.67
N ILE A 420 20.65 12.10 4.02
CA ILE A 420 19.65 13.02 4.54
C ILE A 420 18.62 13.26 3.45
N TYR A 421 17.39 12.86 3.72
CA TYR A 421 16.23 13.15 2.90
C TYR A 421 15.50 14.36 3.45
N TRP A 422 15.21 15.31 2.56
CA TRP A 422 14.40 16.49 2.84
C TRP A 422 13.19 16.50 1.94
N ARG A 423 12.04 16.79 2.53
CA ARG A 423 10.86 17.15 1.75
C ARG A 423 10.79 18.68 1.68
N PRO A 424 10.87 19.30 0.49
CA PRO A 424 10.72 20.73 0.39
C PRO A 424 9.38 21.19 0.96
N PRO A 425 9.36 22.23 1.82
CA PRO A 425 8.11 22.83 2.27
C PRO A 425 7.26 23.24 1.06
N GLN A 426 6.01 22.78 1.03
CA GLN A 426 5.09 23.04 -0.09
C GLN A 426 4.05 24.08 0.30
N ALA A 427 3.62 24.88 -0.68
CA ALA A 427 2.63 25.95 -0.49
C ALA A 427 3.01 26.90 0.67
N ASN A 428 2.21 26.97 1.73
CA ASN A 428 2.39 27.90 2.85
C ASN A 428 3.15 27.29 4.04
N THR A 429 3.62 26.04 3.95
CA THR A 429 4.47 25.45 4.99
C THR A 429 5.84 26.13 4.99
N SER A 430 6.31 26.51 6.18
CA SER A 430 7.56 27.27 6.36
C SER A 430 8.74 26.40 6.80
N ILE A 431 8.50 25.32 7.54
CA ILE A 431 9.51 24.44 8.12
C ILE A 431 9.16 22.99 7.79
N SER A 432 10.12 22.24 7.26
CA SER A 432 10.07 20.79 7.13
C SER A 432 11.19 20.16 7.93
N LEU A 433 10.81 19.42 8.98
CA LEU A 433 11.67 18.61 9.80
C LEU A 433 11.66 17.17 9.27
N CYS A 434 12.83 16.55 9.15
CA CYS A 434 12.98 15.19 8.64
C CYS A 434 13.84 14.38 9.60
N LEU A 435 13.25 13.37 10.26
CA LEU A 435 13.96 12.38 11.05
C LEU A 435 14.48 11.31 10.09
N ASN A 436 15.80 11.25 9.93
CA ASN A 436 16.46 10.39 8.96
C ASN A 436 17.14 9.23 9.69
N GLU A 437 16.57 8.03 9.61
CA GLU A 437 17.22 6.80 10.04
C GLU A 437 18.08 6.24 8.91
N TYR A 438 19.38 6.09 9.17
CA TYR A 438 20.32 5.49 8.24
C TYR A 438 21.38 4.67 9.00
N ALA A 439 21.55 3.40 8.61
CA ALA A 439 22.36 2.42 9.34
C ALA A 439 21.96 2.36 10.82
N ASP A 440 22.88 2.73 11.73
CA ASP A 440 22.68 2.71 13.18
C ASP A 440 22.40 4.11 13.77
N TYR A 441 22.23 5.12 12.91
CA TYR A 441 22.15 6.51 13.31
C TYR A 441 20.86 7.17 12.85
N VAL A 442 20.38 8.09 13.69
CA VAL A 442 19.28 9.01 13.39
C VAL A 442 19.82 10.43 13.33
N LYS A 443 19.43 11.18 12.31
CA LYS A 443 19.71 12.61 12.17
C LYS A 443 18.43 13.39 11.99
N LEU A 444 18.32 14.53 12.69
CA LEU A 444 17.26 15.50 12.44
C LEU A 444 17.75 16.49 11.38
N GLY A 445 17.10 16.50 10.23
CA GLY A 445 17.28 17.51 9.19
C GLY A 445 16.17 18.56 9.24
N VAL A 446 16.48 19.79 8.89
CA VAL A 446 15.51 20.85 8.65
C VAL A 446 15.74 21.47 7.28
N MET A 447 14.66 21.63 6.52
CA MET A 447 14.59 22.56 5.40
C MET A 447 13.53 23.61 5.73
N CYS A 448 13.90 24.89 5.67
CA CYS A 448 13.01 25.98 6.01
C CYS A 448 13.14 27.14 5.03
N ASP A 449 12.23 28.10 5.09
CA ASP A 449 12.36 29.35 4.33
C ASP A 449 13.53 30.20 4.84
N ALA A 450 14.21 30.91 3.94
CA ALA A 450 15.40 31.71 4.29
C ALA A 450 15.08 32.91 5.20
N GLN A 451 13.81 33.27 5.38
CA GLN A 451 13.40 34.26 6.38
C GLN A 451 13.70 33.84 7.82
N LEU A 452 13.92 32.54 8.06
CA LEU A 452 14.26 32.01 9.38
C LEU A 452 15.78 32.04 9.66
N ILE A 453 16.59 32.58 8.73
CA ILE A 453 18.04 32.78 8.91
C ILE A 453 18.28 34.01 9.82
N PRO A 454 19.26 33.99 10.73
CA PRO A 454 20.27 32.93 10.98
C PRO A 454 19.86 31.88 12.02
N HIS A 455 18.66 31.94 12.59
CA HIS A 455 18.27 31.11 13.73
C HIS A 455 17.89 29.66 13.38
N HIS A 456 17.65 29.34 12.11
CA HIS A 456 17.25 27.99 11.67
C HIS A 456 18.13 26.81 12.14
N PRO A 457 19.47 26.92 12.38
CA PRO A 457 20.25 25.79 12.90
C PRO A 457 19.88 25.41 14.33
N PHE A 458 19.30 26.33 15.12
CA PHE A 458 18.84 26.04 16.49
C PHE A 458 17.70 25.01 16.51
N LEU A 459 16.96 24.85 15.42
CA LEU A 459 15.90 23.84 15.27
C LEU A 459 16.41 22.40 15.30
N VAL A 460 17.71 22.18 15.04
CA VAL A 460 18.27 20.83 14.89
C VAL A 460 19.50 20.56 15.76
N ARG A 461 20.28 21.60 16.09
CA ARG A 461 21.53 21.42 16.87
C ARG A 461 21.32 20.83 18.25
N GLY A 462 20.22 21.17 18.93
CA GLY A 462 19.92 20.65 20.26
C GLY A 462 19.45 19.19 20.29
N PHE A 463 19.13 18.59 19.14
CA PHE A 463 18.50 17.27 19.08
C PHE A 463 19.31 16.16 19.80
N PRO A 464 20.64 16.03 19.60
CA PRO A 464 21.43 15.02 20.30
C PRO A 464 21.50 15.25 21.81
N GLU A 465 21.64 16.50 22.24
CA GLU A 465 21.69 16.91 23.65
C GLU A 465 20.39 16.50 24.35
N PHE A 466 19.23 16.85 23.78
CA PHE A 466 17.94 16.54 24.37
C PHE A 466 17.65 15.04 24.43
N ILE A 467 18.10 14.24 23.45
CA ILE A 467 17.97 12.78 23.53
C ILE A 467 18.82 12.22 24.66
N GLN A 468 20.04 12.72 24.84
CA GLN A 468 20.91 12.31 25.95
C GLN A 468 20.32 12.70 27.30
N ASP A 469 19.79 13.91 27.43
CA ASP A 469 19.22 14.41 28.68
C ASP A 469 17.92 13.67 29.04
N LEU A 470 17.08 13.35 28.04
CA LEU A 470 15.92 12.48 28.23
C LEU A 470 16.34 11.07 28.67
N GLY A 471 17.44 10.54 28.12
CA GLY A 471 17.99 9.26 28.55
C GLY A 471 18.53 9.27 29.98
N LYS A 472 19.17 10.36 30.42
CA LYS A 472 19.57 10.53 31.82
C LYS A 472 18.34 10.60 32.73
N ALA A 473 17.33 11.37 32.34
CA ALA A 473 16.09 11.51 33.11
C ALA A 473 15.34 10.17 33.24
N ALA A 474 15.34 9.33 32.19
CA ALA A 474 14.68 8.03 32.20
C ALA A 474 15.38 6.95 33.05
N ILE A 475 16.65 7.15 33.45
CA ILE A 475 17.41 6.22 34.29
C ILE A 475 17.15 6.45 35.78
N VAL A 476 16.73 7.66 36.16
CA VAL A 476 16.45 8.00 37.57
C VAL A 476 15.04 7.48 37.91
N PRO A 477 14.90 6.56 38.88
CA PRO A 477 13.61 5.96 39.25
C PRO A 477 12.66 6.94 39.95
#